data_AF-A0A3L7PEV5-F1
#
_entry.id   AF-A0A3L7PEV5-F1
#
_cell.length_a   1.000
_cell.length_b   1.000
_cell.length_c   1.000
_cell.angle_alpha   90.00
_cell.angle_beta   90.00
_cell.angle_gamma   90.00
#
_symmetry.space_group_name_H-M   'P 1'
#
loop_
_entity.id
_entity.type
_entity.pdbx_description
1 polymer ?
#
loop_
_entity_poly.entity_id
_entity_poly.type
_entity_poly.pdbx_seq_one_letter_code
_entity_poly.pdbx_strand_id
1 'polypeptide(L)'
;MTRTVNHYRIATAHRHRAGLAPLELVLVLPFMMMVAGLMLFLANATVWKLRSHGAARESAFQQVHPRTGEATSVPPDWVRPDVAIAVLAGPPVWGGDPFEMHPLFRGPSWRTLPINPSLFDGSSGLWVGRAQSNIKSGLWHQMRIFYRYQREVAILGSQQWQYQSMGLGHHGDRRSKWLIGMGD
;
A
#
# COMPACT_ATOMS: atom_id res chain seq x y z
N MET A 1 58.93 51.58 57.49
CA MET A 1 59.08 51.44 56.03
C MET A 1 58.12 50.34 55.60
N THR A 2 56.89 50.71 55.25
CA THR A 2 55.74 49.79 55.20
C THR A 2 55.41 49.49 53.74
N ARG A 3 55.61 48.23 53.34
CA ARG A 3 55.46 47.76 51.96
C ARG A 3 54.00 47.41 51.69
N THR A 4 53.30 48.23 50.92
CA THR A 4 51.94 47.96 50.43
C THR A 4 52.00 46.92 49.31
N VAL A 5 51.36 45.77 49.52
CA VAL A 5 51.21 44.70 48.53
C VAL A 5 49.92 44.98 47.75
N ASN A 6 50.05 45.34 46.48
CA ASN A 6 48.92 45.54 45.57
C ASN A 6 48.35 44.18 45.13
N HIS A 7 47.19 43.81 45.65
CA HIS A 7 46.39 42.70 45.14
C HIS A 7 45.75 43.10 43.82
N TYR A 8 46.36 42.69 42.70
CA TYR A 8 45.70 42.71 41.40
C TYR A 8 44.59 41.64 41.38
N ARG A 9 43.35 42.04 41.67
CA ARG A 9 42.16 41.26 41.33
C ARG A 9 42.00 41.29 39.81
N ILE A 10 42.44 40.23 39.14
CA ILE A 10 42.08 39.96 37.75
C ILE A 10 40.60 39.61 37.75
N ALA A 11 39.74 40.60 37.52
CA ALA A 11 38.34 40.36 37.22
C ALA A 11 38.29 39.73 35.82
N THR A 12 38.18 38.39 35.76
CA THR A 12 37.84 37.69 34.53
C THR A 12 36.40 38.04 34.19
N ALA A 13 36.22 39.13 33.45
CA ALA A 13 34.96 39.49 32.84
C ALA A 13 34.57 38.37 31.85
N HIS A 14 33.74 37.44 32.30
CA HIS A 14 33.07 36.50 31.42
C HIS A 14 32.21 37.33 30.45
N ARG A 15 32.74 37.57 29.25
CA ARG A 15 31.95 38.09 28.13
C ARG A 15 30.81 37.09 27.90
N HIS A 16 29.63 37.44 28.37
CA HIS A 16 28.37 36.77 28.04
C HIS A 16 28.16 36.94 26.54
N ARG A 17 28.72 36.03 25.74
CA ARG A 17 28.35 35.91 24.33
C ARG A 17 26.89 35.46 24.36
N ALA A 18 25.97 36.35 24.01
CA ALA A 18 24.57 35.99 23.84
C ALA A 18 24.52 34.82 22.86
N GLY A 19 24.16 33.64 23.36
CA GLY A 19 24.10 32.44 22.54
C GLY A 19 23.05 32.62 21.46
N LEU A 20 23.38 32.24 20.23
CA LEU A 20 22.46 32.22 19.09
C LEU A 20 21.32 31.19 19.26
N ALA A 21 21.23 30.52 20.41
CA ALA A 21 20.25 29.49 20.73
C ALA A 21 18.79 29.89 20.45
N PRO A 22 18.33 31.14 20.73
CA PRO A 22 16.96 31.53 20.37
C PRO A 22 16.75 31.61 18.85
N LEU A 23 17.76 32.04 18.09
CA LEU A 23 17.68 32.15 16.62
C LEU A 23 17.69 30.76 15.97
N GLU A 24 18.55 29.87 16.45
CA GLU A 24 18.62 28.48 15.99
C GLU A 24 17.29 27.75 16.23
N LEU A 25 16.67 27.94 17.39
CA LEU A 25 15.38 27.33 17.72
C LEU A 25 14.26 27.81 16.78
N VAL A 26 14.21 29.10 16.48
CA VAL A 26 13.21 29.68 15.57
C VAL A 26 13.38 29.16 14.15
N LEU A 27 14.61 28.92 13.70
CA LEU A 27 14.89 28.38 12.36
C LEU A 27 14.62 26.87 12.26
N VAL A 28 14.87 26.11 13.32
CA VAL A 28 14.64 24.65 13.34
C VAL A 28 13.15 24.31 13.37
N LEU A 29 12.32 25.11 14.04
CA LEU A 29 10.90 24.84 14.21
C LEU A 29 10.12 24.69 12.88
N PRO A 30 10.19 25.60 11.89
CA PRO A 30 9.50 25.43 10.62
C PRO A 30 10.04 24.24 9.81
N PHE A 31 11.34 23.95 9.91
CA PHE A 31 11.93 22.78 9.26
C PHE A 31 11.37 21.48 9.84
N MET A 32 11.27 21.38 11.16
CA MET A 32 10.66 20.22 11.83
C MET A 32 9.18 20.07 11.47
N MET A 33 8.43 21.18 11.38
CA MET A 33 7.03 21.16 10.92
C MET A 33 6.89 20.66 9.48
N MET A 34 7.79 21.09 8.59
CA MET A 34 7.81 20.62 7.20
C MET A 34 8.08 19.11 7.11
N VAL A 35 9.05 18.60 7.87
CA VAL A 35 9.37 17.17 7.92
C VAL A 35 8.21 16.37 8.50
N ALA A 36 7.60 16.83 9.59
CA ALA A 36 6.43 16.18 10.19
C ALA A 36 5.23 16.13 9.23
N GLY A 37 4.97 17.22 8.52
CA GLY A 37 3.94 17.26 7.47
C GLY A 37 4.18 16.27 6.34
N LEU A 38 5.44 16.16 5.89
CA LEU A 38 5.83 15.19 4.87
C LEU A 38 5.65 13.74 5.34
N MET A 39 6.01 13.44 6.59
CA MET A 39 5.80 12.11 7.18
C MET A 39 4.32 11.73 7.23
N LEU A 40 3.44 12.65 7.66
CA LEU A 40 2.00 12.42 7.68
C LEU A 40 1.43 12.18 6.28
N PHE A 41 1.92 12.92 5.28
CA PHE A 41 1.53 12.75 3.90
C PHE A 41 1.90 11.34 3.36
N LEU A 42 3.15 10.92 3.58
CA LEU A 42 3.64 9.61 3.16
C LEU A 42 2.93 8.47 3.90
N ALA A 43 2.68 8.62 5.20
CA ALA A 43 1.95 7.64 6.00
C ALA A 43 0.53 7.45 5.44
N ASN A 44 -0.21 8.55 5.21
CA ASN A 44 -1.57 8.48 4.67
C ASN A 44 -1.59 7.82 3.27
N ALA A 45 -0.67 8.20 2.38
CA ALA A 45 -0.57 7.60 1.05
C ALA A 45 -0.25 6.10 1.12
N THR A 46 0.62 5.69 2.05
CA THR A 46 1.00 4.29 2.24
C THR A 46 -0.18 3.47 2.79
N VAL A 47 -0.93 4.00 3.74
CA VAL A 47 -2.14 3.35 4.29
C VAL A 47 -3.15 3.07 3.17
N TRP A 48 -3.45 4.04 2.32
CA TRP A 48 -4.41 3.86 1.22
C TRP A 48 -3.90 2.88 0.15
N LYS A 49 -2.59 2.87 -0.10
CA LYS A 49 -1.97 1.87 -0.97
C LYS A 49 -2.10 0.46 -0.40
N LEU A 50 -1.85 0.26 0.90
CA LEU A 50 -2.00 -1.04 1.55
C LEU A 50 -3.46 -1.49 1.58
N ARG A 51 -4.40 -0.59 1.87
CA ARG A 51 -5.84 -0.89 1.84
C ARG A 51 -6.31 -1.30 0.45
N SER A 52 -5.95 -0.56 -0.59
CA SER A 52 -6.31 -0.92 -1.98
C SER A 52 -5.68 -2.24 -2.43
N HIS A 53 -4.52 -2.62 -1.89
CA HIS A 53 -3.94 -3.94 -2.14
C HIS A 53 -4.71 -5.06 -1.45
N GLY A 54 -5.00 -4.91 -0.16
CA GLY A 54 -5.88 -5.83 0.57
C GLY A 54 -7.25 -5.98 -0.11
N ALA A 55 -7.73 -4.90 -0.72
CA ALA A 55 -9.00 -4.83 -1.44
C ALA A 55 -9.09 -5.64 -2.70
N ALA A 56 -8.18 -5.34 -3.62
CA ALA A 56 -8.05 -6.11 -4.83
C ALA A 56 -7.89 -7.59 -4.48
N ARG A 57 -7.10 -7.89 -3.45
CA ARG A 57 -6.88 -9.26 -3.02
C ARG A 57 -8.10 -9.97 -2.44
N GLU A 58 -8.80 -9.34 -1.50
CA GLU A 58 -9.98 -9.96 -0.89
C GLU A 58 -11.06 -10.20 -1.93
N SER A 59 -11.27 -9.24 -2.85
CA SER A 59 -12.23 -9.41 -3.95
C SER A 59 -11.89 -10.60 -4.85
N ALA A 60 -10.61 -10.81 -5.18
CA ALA A 60 -10.18 -11.99 -5.92
C ALA A 60 -10.40 -13.28 -5.12
N PHE A 61 -10.11 -13.28 -3.81
CA PHE A 61 -10.31 -14.46 -2.96
C PHE A 61 -11.77 -14.82 -2.71
N GLN A 62 -12.69 -13.87 -2.80
CA GLN A 62 -14.13 -14.14 -2.70
C GLN A 62 -14.65 -15.01 -3.85
N GLN A 63 -13.91 -15.10 -4.96
CA GLN A 63 -14.22 -15.97 -6.10
C GLN A 63 -13.62 -17.37 -5.98
N VAL A 64 -12.73 -17.58 -5.01
CA VAL A 64 -12.10 -18.88 -4.81
C VAL A 64 -13.03 -19.75 -3.98
N HIS A 65 -13.39 -20.92 -4.52
CA HIS A 65 -14.17 -21.93 -3.82
C HIS A 65 -13.54 -22.23 -2.43
N PRO A 66 -14.34 -22.35 -1.35
CA PRO A 66 -15.80 -22.51 -1.29
C PRO A 66 -16.63 -21.22 -1.30
N ARG A 67 -16.02 -20.05 -1.48
CA ARG A 67 -16.73 -18.77 -1.50
C ARG A 67 -17.40 -18.57 -2.87
N THR A 68 -18.61 -18.02 -2.89
CA THR A 68 -19.41 -17.82 -4.11
C THR A 68 -19.53 -16.35 -4.54
N GLY A 69 -18.66 -15.46 -4.02
CA GLY A 69 -18.70 -14.02 -4.32
C GLY A 69 -19.91 -13.26 -3.74
N GLU A 70 -21.10 -13.86 -3.73
CA GLU A 70 -22.35 -13.21 -3.33
C GLU A 70 -22.55 -13.10 -1.81
N ALA A 71 -21.92 -13.99 -1.03
CA ALA A 71 -22.17 -14.10 0.42
C ALA A 71 -21.25 -13.24 1.30
N THR A 72 -20.26 -12.53 0.73
CA THR A 72 -19.28 -11.81 1.55
C THR A 72 -19.59 -10.31 1.54
N SER A 73 -20.08 -9.79 2.66
CA SER A 73 -20.28 -8.36 2.81
C SER A 73 -18.93 -7.64 2.67
N VAL A 74 -18.91 -6.56 1.88
CA VAL A 74 -17.76 -5.66 1.83
C VAL A 74 -17.55 -5.10 3.25
N PRO A 75 -16.31 -5.07 3.77
CA PRO A 75 -16.05 -4.51 5.09
C PRO A 75 -16.65 -3.10 5.21
N PRO A 76 -17.31 -2.75 6.34
CA PRO A 76 -18.01 -1.47 6.49
C PRO A 76 -17.14 -0.25 6.17
N ASP A 77 -15.85 -0.33 6.51
CA ASP A 77 -14.86 0.73 6.27
C ASP A 77 -14.65 1.06 4.79
N TRP A 78 -15.11 0.20 3.87
CA TRP A 78 -14.90 0.31 2.43
C TRP A 78 -16.18 0.63 1.67
N VAL A 79 -17.32 0.70 2.37
CA VAL A 79 -18.58 1.22 1.85
C VAL A 79 -18.50 2.75 1.83
N ARG A 80 -17.61 3.28 0.99
CA ARG A 80 -17.48 4.73 0.74
C ARG A 80 -17.69 4.97 -0.75
N PRO A 81 -18.35 6.07 -1.14
CA PRO A 81 -18.66 6.34 -2.55
C PRO A 81 -17.39 6.62 -3.39
N ASP A 82 -16.28 6.96 -2.74
CA ASP A 82 -14.99 7.19 -3.37
C ASP A 82 -14.15 5.91 -3.55
N VAL A 83 -14.68 4.74 -3.20
CA VAL A 83 -13.99 3.44 -3.30
C VAL A 83 -14.87 2.47 -4.09
N ALA A 84 -14.29 1.86 -5.12
CA ALA A 84 -14.91 0.82 -5.93
C ALA A 84 -14.08 -0.46 -5.86
N ILE A 85 -14.74 -1.59 -5.65
CA ILE A 85 -14.15 -2.92 -5.66
C ILE A 85 -14.89 -3.71 -6.72
N ALA A 86 -14.15 -4.43 -7.55
CA ALA A 86 -14.71 -5.26 -8.59
C ALA A 86 -13.88 -6.52 -8.76
N VAL A 87 -14.51 -7.57 -9.25
CA VAL A 87 -13.83 -8.76 -9.75
C VAL A 87 -13.94 -8.74 -11.26
N LEU A 88 -12.85 -9.09 -11.92
CA LEU A 88 -12.75 -9.20 -13.36
C LEU A 88 -12.32 -10.61 -13.72
N ALA A 89 -12.85 -11.11 -14.84
CA ALA A 89 -12.28 -12.28 -15.48
C ALA A 89 -10.89 -11.92 -16.01
N GLY A 90 -9.88 -12.65 -15.55
CA GLY A 90 -8.52 -12.56 -16.06
C GLY A 90 -8.37 -13.38 -17.35
N PRO A 91 -7.18 -13.30 -17.98
CA PRO A 91 -6.89 -14.12 -19.13
C PRO A 91 -7.00 -15.61 -18.75
N PRO A 92 -7.47 -16.47 -19.67
CA PRO A 92 -7.42 -17.90 -19.46
C PRO A 92 -5.96 -18.30 -19.24
N VAL A 93 -5.71 -19.18 -18.27
CA VAL A 93 -4.38 -19.74 -18.05
C VAL A 93 -4.02 -20.67 -19.24
N TRP A 94 -5.03 -21.16 -19.94
CA TRP A 94 -4.94 -22.21 -20.95
C TRP A 94 -4.89 -21.56 -22.33
N GLY A 95 -3.67 -21.39 -22.83
CA GLY A 95 -3.38 -20.88 -24.18
C GLY A 95 -1.96 -21.24 -24.65
N GLY A 96 -1.26 -22.09 -23.90
CA GLY A 96 0.14 -22.46 -24.16
C GLY A 96 0.69 -23.52 -23.20
N ASP A 97 -0.16 -24.19 -22.40
CA ASP A 97 0.29 -25.30 -21.55
C ASP A 97 0.34 -26.57 -22.40
N PRO A 98 1.52 -27.14 -22.69
CA PRO A 98 1.63 -28.37 -23.48
C PRO A 98 0.99 -29.57 -22.77
N PHE A 99 0.64 -29.45 -21.49
CA PHE A 99 0.03 -30.50 -20.69
C PHE A 99 -1.49 -30.35 -20.51
N GLU A 100 -2.13 -29.42 -21.21
CA GLU A 100 -3.59 -29.18 -21.13
C GLU A 100 -4.42 -30.46 -21.40
N MET A 101 -3.96 -31.29 -22.36
CA MET A 101 -4.59 -32.57 -22.68
C MET A 101 -4.03 -33.76 -21.87
N HIS A 102 -3.06 -33.52 -20.96
CA HIS A 102 -2.35 -34.60 -20.29
C HIS A 102 -3.14 -35.14 -19.08
N PRO A 103 -3.57 -36.42 -19.08
CA PRO A 103 -4.44 -36.96 -18.04
C PRO A 103 -3.82 -36.96 -16.64
N LEU A 104 -2.49 -37.04 -16.52
CA LEU A 104 -1.78 -37.00 -15.23
C LEU A 104 -1.78 -35.62 -14.55
N PHE A 105 -1.94 -34.52 -15.30
CA PHE A 105 -1.95 -33.16 -14.71
C PHE A 105 -3.23 -32.84 -13.94
N ARG A 106 -4.28 -33.65 -14.12
CA ARG A 106 -5.55 -33.54 -13.37
C ARG A 106 -5.52 -34.24 -12.00
N GLY A 107 -4.33 -34.62 -11.53
CA GLY A 107 -4.12 -35.31 -10.26
C GLY A 107 -4.26 -36.83 -10.37
N PRO A 108 -3.74 -37.58 -9.38
CA PRO A 108 -3.73 -39.04 -9.43
C PRO A 108 -5.15 -39.59 -9.32
N SER A 109 -5.63 -40.26 -10.38
CA SER A 109 -6.83 -41.10 -10.34
C SER A 109 -6.53 -42.47 -9.71
N TRP A 110 -6.00 -42.50 -8.50
CA TRP A 110 -5.87 -43.75 -7.74
C TRP A 110 -7.24 -44.07 -7.11
N ARG A 111 -8.07 -44.77 -7.88
CA ARG A 111 -9.18 -45.66 -7.50
C ARG A 111 -10.30 -45.24 -6.51
N THR A 112 -10.25 -44.20 -5.69
CA THR A 112 -11.37 -43.90 -4.75
C THR A 112 -11.58 -42.46 -4.28
N LEU A 113 -10.68 -41.50 -4.54
CA LEU A 113 -10.96 -40.10 -4.18
C LEU A 113 -11.76 -39.41 -5.30
N PRO A 114 -13.02 -39.00 -5.08
CA PRO A 114 -13.74 -38.18 -6.03
C PRO A 114 -13.03 -36.82 -6.13
N ILE A 115 -12.31 -36.62 -7.23
CA ILE A 115 -11.77 -35.32 -7.60
C ILE A 115 -12.96 -34.47 -7.98
N ASN A 116 -13.15 -33.33 -7.30
CA ASN A 116 -14.16 -32.36 -7.73
C ASN A 116 -13.62 -31.63 -8.97
N PRO A 117 -14.13 -31.93 -10.19
CA PRO A 117 -13.58 -31.37 -11.41
C PRO A 117 -13.75 -29.85 -11.46
N SER A 118 -14.74 -29.30 -10.77
CA SER A 118 -14.96 -27.85 -10.67
C SER A 118 -13.83 -27.11 -9.94
N LEU A 119 -13.07 -27.78 -9.07
CA LEU A 119 -11.94 -27.17 -8.35
C LEU A 119 -10.65 -27.14 -9.17
N PHE A 120 -10.54 -28.04 -10.15
CA PHE A 120 -9.37 -28.17 -11.02
C PHE A 120 -9.67 -27.71 -12.45
N ASP A 121 -10.81 -27.05 -12.65
CA ASP A 121 -11.19 -26.48 -13.94
C ASP A 121 -10.46 -25.15 -14.17
N GLY A 122 -9.31 -25.25 -14.85
CA GLY A 122 -8.53 -24.09 -15.24
C GLY A 122 -9.12 -23.30 -16.42
N SER A 123 -10.24 -23.74 -17.00
CA SER A 123 -10.97 -22.98 -18.03
C SER A 123 -11.59 -21.69 -17.47
N SER A 124 -11.85 -21.66 -16.15
CA SER A 124 -12.31 -20.47 -15.43
C SER A 124 -11.29 -19.31 -15.42
N GLY A 125 -10.04 -19.58 -15.80
CA GLY A 125 -8.99 -18.58 -15.94
C GLY A 125 -8.49 -18.02 -14.60
N LEU A 126 -7.76 -16.90 -14.68
CA LEU A 126 -7.34 -16.14 -13.51
C LEU A 126 -8.48 -15.27 -13.01
N TRP A 127 -8.67 -15.17 -11.69
CA TRP A 127 -9.54 -14.13 -11.13
C TRP A 127 -8.70 -12.89 -10.86
N VAL A 128 -9.13 -11.75 -11.38
CA VAL A 128 -8.45 -10.47 -11.16
C VAL A 128 -9.34 -9.61 -10.28
N GLY A 129 -8.96 -9.48 -9.02
CA GLY A 129 -9.59 -8.53 -8.13
C GLY A 129 -9.07 -7.13 -8.39
N ARG A 130 -9.97 -6.16 -8.48
CA ARG A 130 -9.69 -4.75 -8.75
C ARG A 130 -10.20 -3.92 -7.59
N ALA A 131 -9.37 -2.99 -7.13
CA ALA A 131 -9.77 -1.94 -6.22
C ALA A 131 -9.34 -0.59 -6.78
N GLN A 132 -10.28 0.34 -6.80
CA GLN A 132 -10.07 1.70 -7.21
C GLN A 132 -10.56 2.63 -6.10
N SER A 133 -9.80 3.67 -5.81
CA SER A 133 -10.25 4.74 -4.94
C SER A 133 -9.90 6.11 -5.51
N ASN A 134 -10.74 7.09 -5.25
CA ASN A 134 -10.62 8.47 -5.71
C ASN A 134 -10.77 9.42 -4.52
N ILE A 135 -9.73 9.50 -3.70
CA ILE A 135 -9.82 10.04 -2.34
C ILE A 135 -9.41 11.50 -2.35
N LYS A 136 -10.27 12.38 -1.84
CA LYS A 136 -9.96 13.80 -1.70
C LYS A 136 -8.81 14.00 -0.70
N SER A 137 -7.90 14.92 -1.00
CA SER A 137 -6.81 15.26 -0.08
C SER A 137 -7.31 15.80 1.26
N GLY A 138 -6.88 15.18 2.36
CA GLY A 138 -7.16 15.66 3.71
C GLY A 138 -6.37 16.91 4.08
N LEU A 139 -5.16 17.08 3.52
CA LEU A 139 -4.29 18.23 3.80
C LEU A 139 -4.70 19.49 3.03
N TRP A 140 -5.28 19.32 1.84
CA TRP A 140 -5.65 20.42 0.96
C TRP A 140 -7.11 20.31 0.55
N HIS A 141 -8.02 20.40 1.52
CA HIS A 141 -9.45 20.23 1.25
C HIS A 141 -10.03 21.29 0.30
N GLN A 142 -9.40 22.47 0.24
CA GLN A 142 -9.76 23.54 -0.69
C GLN A 142 -9.29 23.25 -2.13
N MET A 143 -8.18 22.53 -2.28
CA MET A 143 -7.69 22.16 -3.59
C MET A 143 -8.48 20.94 -4.07
N ARG A 144 -8.92 20.94 -5.33
CA ARG A 144 -9.60 19.79 -5.98
C ARG A 144 -8.59 18.68 -6.35
N ILE A 145 -7.71 18.35 -5.41
CA ILE A 145 -6.70 17.31 -5.56
C ILE A 145 -7.27 16.00 -5.04
N PHE A 146 -7.32 15.02 -5.93
CA PHE A 146 -7.75 13.66 -5.61
C PHE A 146 -6.59 12.69 -5.80
N TYR A 147 -6.40 11.82 -4.81
CA TYR A 147 -5.50 10.68 -4.89
C TYR A 147 -6.26 9.52 -5.50
N ARG A 148 -5.88 9.16 -6.73
CA ARG A 148 -6.42 7.99 -7.41
C ARG A 148 -5.53 6.79 -7.14
N TYR A 149 -6.04 5.79 -6.43
CA TYR A 149 -5.35 4.52 -6.29
C TYR A 149 -6.09 3.49 -7.12
N GLN A 150 -5.39 2.80 -8.01
CA GLN A 150 -5.94 1.68 -8.76
C GLN A 150 -5.00 0.50 -8.59
N ARG A 151 -5.57 -0.62 -8.15
CA ARG A 151 -4.84 -1.87 -7.94
C ARG A 151 -5.62 -3.03 -8.53
N GLU A 152 -4.89 -3.89 -9.22
CA GLU A 152 -5.37 -5.16 -9.77
C GLU A 152 -4.47 -6.26 -9.20
N VAL A 153 -5.07 -7.34 -8.74
CA VAL A 153 -4.38 -8.51 -8.21
C VAL A 153 -4.98 -9.74 -8.88
N ALA A 154 -4.17 -10.42 -9.66
CA ALA A 154 -4.53 -11.71 -10.25
C ALA A 154 -4.22 -12.82 -9.26
N ILE A 155 -5.17 -13.73 -9.05
CA ILE A 155 -5.00 -14.92 -8.23
C ILE A 155 -5.31 -16.15 -9.11
N LEU A 156 -4.39 -17.11 -9.12
CA LEU A 156 -4.70 -18.45 -9.63
C LEU A 156 -5.66 -19.14 -8.65
N GLY A 157 -6.66 -19.83 -9.17
CA GLY A 157 -7.59 -20.62 -8.35
C GLY A 157 -6.88 -21.65 -7.45
N SER A 158 -5.69 -22.13 -7.83
CA SER A 158 -4.87 -23.02 -7.02
C SER A 158 -4.11 -22.26 -5.93
N GLN A 159 -4.56 -22.44 -4.69
CA GLN A 159 -4.21 -21.70 -3.48
C GLN A 159 -2.75 -21.82 -3.01
N GLN A 160 -1.83 -21.01 -3.52
CA GLN A 160 -0.60 -20.75 -2.76
C GLN A 160 -0.27 -19.26 -2.70
N TRP A 161 -0.12 -18.76 -1.47
CA TRP A 161 0.51 -17.48 -1.19
C TRP A 161 1.95 -17.55 -1.70
N GLN A 162 2.19 -17.03 -2.90
CA GLN A 162 3.54 -16.82 -3.39
C GLN A 162 3.90 -15.36 -3.17
N TYR A 163 5.03 -15.10 -2.51
CA TYR A 163 5.53 -13.73 -2.30
C TYR A 163 5.63 -12.96 -3.63
N GLN A 164 5.91 -13.67 -4.74
CA GLN A 164 5.98 -13.10 -6.08
C GLN A 164 4.61 -12.69 -6.64
N SER A 165 3.51 -13.39 -6.29
CA SER A 165 2.14 -13.05 -6.72
C SER A 165 1.53 -11.87 -5.96
N MET A 166 2.23 -11.31 -4.97
CA MET A 166 1.83 -10.07 -4.30
C MET A 166 1.93 -8.81 -5.18
N GLY A 167 2.34 -8.94 -6.46
CA GLY A 167 2.60 -7.80 -7.33
C GLY A 167 3.72 -6.90 -6.79
N LEU A 168 4.64 -7.52 -6.03
CA LEU A 168 5.89 -6.91 -5.57
C LEU A 168 7.06 -7.32 -6.46
N GLY A 169 6.92 -8.32 -7.33
CA GLY A 169 7.98 -8.80 -8.22
C GLY A 169 8.30 -7.86 -9.38
N HIS A 170 7.32 -7.10 -9.88
CA HIS A 170 7.48 -6.28 -11.08
C HIS A 170 7.29 -4.78 -10.81
N HIS A 171 8.12 -3.93 -11.43
CA HIS A 171 8.11 -2.48 -11.20
C HIS A 171 6.79 -1.82 -11.61
N GLY A 172 6.12 -2.33 -12.65
CA GLY A 172 4.80 -1.87 -13.08
C GLY A 172 3.73 -2.06 -12.01
N ASP A 173 3.81 -3.16 -11.26
CA ASP A 173 2.90 -3.43 -10.16
C ASP A 173 3.25 -2.63 -8.90
N ARG A 174 4.51 -2.24 -8.68
CA ARG A 174 4.84 -1.39 -7.53
C ARG A 174 4.31 0.05 -7.69
N ARG A 175 4.06 0.49 -8.93
CA ARG A 175 3.71 1.87 -9.26
C ARG A 175 2.20 2.08 -9.13
N SER A 176 1.79 3.05 -8.33
CA SER A 176 0.44 3.61 -8.43
C SER A 176 0.31 4.19 -9.83
N LYS A 177 -0.60 3.64 -10.65
CA LYS A 177 -0.67 3.99 -12.07
C LYS A 177 -0.93 5.48 -12.30
N TRP A 178 -1.53 6.20 -11.34
CA TRP A 178 -1.77 7.64 -11.36
C TRP A 178 -1.69 8.20 -9.94
N LEU A 179 -1.10 9.39 -9.72
CA LEU A 179 -1.06 10.03 -8.39
C LEU A 179 -1.80 11.39 -8.37
N ILE A 180 -2.03 12.02 -9.52
CA ILE A 180 -2.64 13.35 -9.58
C ILE A 180 -3.55 13.42 -10.80
N GLY A 181 -4.85 13.56 -10.56
CA GLY A 181 -5.79 14.10 -11.55
C GLY A 181 -6.35 15.39 -10.97
N MET A 182 -6.32 16.48 -11.73
CA MET A 182 -7.16 17.65 -11.41
C MET A 182 -8.59 17.24 -11.76
N GLY A 183 -9.49 17.33 -10.79
CA GLY A 183 -10.92 17.15 -11.07
C GLY A 183 -11.45 18.40 -11.78
N ASP A 184 -12.08 18.21 -12.95
CA ASP A 184 -12.87 19.24 -13.62
C ASP A 184 -14.04 19.72 -12.73
#